data_AF-A0A1Y1MM81-F1
#
_entry.id   AF-A0A1Y1MM81-F1
#
_cell.length_a   1.000
_cell.length_b   1.000
_cell.length_c   1.000
_cell.angle_alpha   90.00
_cell.angle_beta   90.00
_cell.angle_gamma   90.00
#
_symmetry.space_group_name_H-M   'P 1'
#
loop_
_entity.id
_entity.type
_entity.pdbx_description
1 polymer ?
#
loop_
_entity_poly.entity_id
_entity_poly.type
_entity_poly.pdbx_seq_one_letter_code
_entity_poly.pdbx_strand_id
1 'polypeptide(L)'
;EQRLMRLDVVDELRHEKEGERRALGRVLEANNEADRSLAYLSSSATNVTKRWQQGHFVGGGTFGNVYAAMDLDTGLLMAVKEIRLQDPKLIPTIAEQIR
;
A
#
# COMPACT_ATOMS: atom_id res chain seq x y z
N GLU A 1 -17.46 -24.90 -19.00
CA GLU A 1 -16.26 -24.45 -19.76
C GLU A 1 -16.43 -23.05 -20.35
N GLN A 2 -17.40 -22.77 -21.23
CA GLN A 2 -17.57 -21.44 -21.84
C GLN A 2 -17.73 -20.27 -20.86
N ARG A 3 -18.36 -20.49 -19.70
CA ARG A 3 -18.53 -19.44 -18.68
C ARG A 3 -17.22 -19.10 -17.95
N LEU A 4 -16.35 -20.09 -17.74
CA LEU A 4 -15.03 -19.88 -17.13
C LEU A 4 -14.13 -19.08 -18.08
N MET A 5 -14.08 -19.45 -19.36
CA MET A 5 -13.31 -18.69 -20.36
C MET A 5 -13.74 -17.22 -20.46
N ARG A 6 -15.05 -16.94 -20.34
CA ARG A 6 -15.54 -15.55 -20.31
C ARG A 6 -15.11 -14.79 -19.05
N LEU A 7 -14.94 -15.47 -17.93
CA LEU A 7 -14.45 -14.83 -16.70
C LEU A 7 -12.96 -14.51 -16.82
N ASP A 8 -12.15 -15.44 -17.33
CA ASP A 8 -10.71 -15.21 -17.54
C ASP A 8 -10.46 -14.01 -18.46
N VAL A 9 -11.20 -13.91 -19.58
CA VAL A 9 -11.09 -12.78 -20.52
C VAL A 9 -11.48 -11.45 -19.85
N VAL A 10 -12.49 -11.45 -18.99
CA VAL A 10 -12.92 -10.25 -18.26
C VAL A 10 -11.90 -9.83 -17.22
N ASP A 11 -11.30 -10.78 -16.51
CA ASP A 11 -10.27 -10.51 -15.52
C ASP A 11 -8.99 -10.00 -16.18
N GLU A 12 -8.60 -10.56 -17.33
CA GLU A 12 -7.44 -10.09 -18.10
C GLU A 12 -7.62 -8.65 -18.60
N LEU A 13 -8.81 -8.32 -19.13
CA LEU A 13 -9.16 -6.95 -19.53
C LEU A 13 -9.20 -5.96 -18.36
N ARG A 14 -9.62 -6.39 -17.17
CA ARG A 14 -9.55 -5.56 -15.96
C ARG A 14 -8.11 -5.31 -15.58
N HIS A 15 -7.28 -6.36 -15.57
CA HIS A 15 -5.89 -6.29 -15.18
C HIS A 15 -5.10 -5.34 -16.10
N GLU A 16 -5.39 -5.34 -17.40
CA GLU A 16 -4.83 -4.41 -18.38
C GLU A 16 -5.23 -2.95 -18.08
N LYS A 17 -6.54 -2.67 -17.92
CA LYS A 17 -7.04 -1.33 -17.61
C LYS A 17 -6.57 -0.79 -16.26
N GLU A 18 -6.40 -1.67 -15.28
CA GLU A 18 -5.84 -1.32 -13.97
C GLU A 18 -4.34 -1.01 -14.06
N GLY A 19 -3.62 -1.70 -14.96
CA GLY A 19 -2.25 -1.38 -15.33
C GLY A 19 -2.11 0.04 -15.91
N GLU A 20 -3.01 0.43 -16.80
CA GLU A 20 -3.04 1.78 -17.40
C GLU A 20 -3.40 2.88 -16.39
N ARG A 21 -4.28 2.57 -15.42
CA ARG A 21 -4.70 3.49 -14.36
C ARG A 21 -3.75 3.56 -13.17
N ARG A 22 -2.61 2.87 -13.21
CA ARG A 22 -1.57 2.97 -12.17
C ARG A 22 -1.25 4.44 -11.99
N ALA A 23 -1.71 4.99 -10.87
CA ALA A 23 -1.47 6.37 -10.51
C ALA A 23 0.05 6.59 -10.57
N LEU A 24 0.49 7.41 -11.51
CA LEU A 24 1.84 7.97 -11.51
C LEU A 24 1.97 8.63 -10.14
N GLY A 25 2.70 7.99 -9.23
CA GLY A 25 2.75 8.38 -7.82
C GLY A 25 3.16 9.84 -7.65
N ARG A 26 3.04 10.35 -6.43
CA ARG A 26 3.51 11.70 -6.13
C ARG A 26 5.04 11.76 -6.22
N VAL A 27 5.56 12.74 -6.95
CA VAL A 27 7.00 13.04 -6.97
C VAL A 27 7.41 13.60 -5.61
N LEU A 28 8.38 12.96 -4.96
CA LEU A 28 8.98 13.42 -3.71
C LEU A 28 10.20 14.29 -4.05
N GLU A 29 10.21 15.54 -3.60
CA GLU A 29 11.34 16.45 -3.84
C GLU A 29 12.32 16.45 -2.67
N ALA A 30 13.62 16.58 -2.94
CA ALA A 30 14.65 16.66 -1.90
C ALA A 30 14.65 18.00 -1.13
N ASN A 31 13.72 18.90 -1.45
CA ASN A 31 13.68 20.26 -0.93
C ASN A 31 13.00 20.34 0.45
N ASN A 32 12.26 19.29 0.81
CA ASN A 32 11.46 19.18 2.02
C ASN A 32 11.91 17.97 2.85
N GLU A 33 12.09 18.15 4.17
CA GLU A 33 12.55 17.10 5.08
C GLU A 33 11.56 15.92 5.13
N ALA A 34 10.26 16.19 5.07
CA ALA A 34 9.24 15.15 5.05
C ALA A 34 9.35 14.27 3.78
N ASP A 35 9.56 14.89 2.63
CA ASP A 35 9.67 14.20 1.35
C ASP A 35 10.96 13.37 1.27
N ARG A 36 12.08 13.84 1.87
CA ARG A 36 13.30 13.03 2.01
C ARG A 36 13.08 11.78 2.85
N SER A 37 12.41 11.91 4.00
CA SER A 37 12.18 10.76 4.88
C SER A 37 11.19 9.77 4.26
N LEU A 38 10.19 10.24 3.51
CA LEU A 38 9.31 9.38 2.71
C LEU A 38 10.06 8.69 1.56
N ALA A 39 10.98 9.40 0.90
CA ALA A 39 11.82 8.81 -0.15
C ALA A 39 12.74 7.74 0.42
N TYR A 40 13.30 7.94 1.62
CA TYR A 40 14.08 6.94 2.33
C TYR A 40 13.25 5.67 2.59
N LEU A 41 12.06 5.80 3.18
CA LEU A 41 11.13 4.69 3.40
C LEU A 41 10.83 3.91 2.10
N SER A 42 10.53 4.64 1.04
CA SER A 42 10.23 4.11 -0.30
C SER A 42 11.43 3.41 -0.95
N SER A 43 12.66 3.82 -0.63
CA SER A 43 13.89 3.20 -1.15
C SER A 43 14.33 1.96 -0.38
N SER A 44 14.04 1.90 0.93
CA SER A 44 14.48 0.83 1.82
C SER A 44 13.50 -0.34 1.92
N ALA A 45 12.20 -0.06 1.83
CA ALA A 45 11.22 -1.09 1.56
C ALA A 45 11.27 -1.35 0.05
N THR A 46 11.21 -2.60 -0.40
CA THR A 46 10.73 -2.84 -1.77
C THR A 46 9.51 -1.98 -1.96
N ASN A 47 9.47 -1.17 -3.02
CA ASN A 47 8.38 -0.22 -3.23
C ASN A 47 7.10 -1.00 -3.59
N VAL A 48 6.55 -1.73 -2.62
CA VAL A 48 5.44 -2.65 -2.80
C VAL A 48 4.17 -1.83 -2.73
N THR A 49 3.70 -1.42 -3.89
CA THR A 49 2.35 -0.89 -4.03
C THR A 49 1.39 -2.07 -3.99
N LYS A 50 0.67 -2.24 -2.88
CA LYS A 50 -0.41 -3.24 -2.75
C LYS A 50 -1.78 -2.59 -2.85
N ARG A 51 -2.69 -3.26 -3.55
CA ARG A 51 -4.11 -2.90 -3.53
C ARG A 51 -4.80 -3.73 -2.48
N TRP A 52 -5.47 -3.05 -1.57
CA TRP A 52 -6.17 -3.71 -0.48
C TRP A 52 -7.46 -2.98 -0.19
N GLN A 53 -8.46 -3.72 0.30
CA GLN A 53 -9.70 -3.15 0.79
C GLN A 53 -9.72 -3.25 2.31
N GLN A 54 -9.93 -2.11 2.97
CA GLN A 54 -10.08 -2.06 4.41
C GLN A 54 -11.30 -2.86 4.86
N GLY A 55 -11.11 -3.73 5.85
CA GLY A 55 -12.19 -4.42 6.55
C GLY A 55 -12.30 -3.95 8.00
N HIS A 56 -12.62 -4.88 8.90
CA HIS A 56 -12.93 -4.52 10.28
C HIS A 56 -11.68 -4.11 11.08
N PHE A 57 -11.89 -3.23 12.05
CA PHE A 57 -10.84 -2.83 12.99
C PHE A 57 -10.47 -4.00 13.89
N VAL A 58 -9.16 -4.24 14.03
CA VAL A 58 -8.60 -5.33 14.85
C VAL A 58 -8.08 -4.79 16.18
N GLY A 59 -7.37 -3.66 16.15
CA GLY A 59 -6.79 -3.07 17.37
C GLY A 59 -5.89 -1.89 17.07
N GLY A 60 -5.61 -1.07 18.08
CA GLY A 60 -4.78 0.13 17.96
C GLY A 60 -3.68 0.18 19.04
N GLY A 61 -2.53 0.75 18.70
CA GLY A 61 -1.42 0.98 19.62
C GLY A 61 -0.71 2.31 19.31
N THR A 62 0.44 2.56 19.95
CA THR A 62 1.19 3.82 19.83
C THR A 62 1.55 4.19 18.38
N PHE A 63 1.74 3.20 17.52
CA PHE A 63 2.16 3.37 16.13
C PHE A 63 1.00 3.29 15.13
N GLY A 64 -0.25 3.36 15.61
CA GLY A 64 -1.44 3.45 14.77
C GLY A 64 -2.38 2.25 14.86
N ASN A 65 -3.20 2.10 13.82
CA ASN A 65 -4.36 1.19 13.82
C ASN A 65 -4.13 -0.02 12.93
N VAL A 66 -4.64 -1.18 13.34
CA VAL A 66 -4.61 -2.42 12.58
C VAL A 66 -6.02 -2.78 12.13
N TYR A 67 -6.13 -3.13 10.85
CA TYR A 67 -7.35 -3.58 10.21
C TYR A 67 -7.14 -4.96 9.59
N ALA A 68 -8.15 -5.81 9.66
CA ALA A 68 -8.26 -6.95 8.78
C ALA A 68 -8.65 -6.41 7.40
N ALA A 69 -7.90 -6.75 6.37
CA ALA A 69 -8.11 -6.24 5.01
C ALA A 69 -8.01 -7.39 4.01
N MET A 70 -8.59 -7.17 2.83
CA MET A 70 -8.50 -8.11 1.71
C MET A 70 -7.47 -7.60 0.70
N ASP A 71 -6.52 -8.45 0.30
CA ASP A 71 -5.66 -8.23 -0.86
C ASP A 71 -6.53 -8.28 -2.12
N LEU A 72 -6.55 -7.20 -2.90
CA LEU A 72 -7.34 -7.14 -4.13
C LEU A 72 -6.63 -7.83 -5.31
N ASP A 73 -5.34 -8.10 -5.19
CA ASP A 73 -4.58 -8.81 -6.22
C ASP A 73 -4.69 -10.34 -6.02
N THR A 74 -4.77 -10.81 -4.77
CA THR A 74 -4.82 -12.26 -4.45
C THR A 74 -6.15 -12.76 -3.87
N GLY A 75 -7.02 -11.85 -3.41
CA GLY A 75 -8.25 -12.20 -2.70
C GLY A 75 -8.05 -12.73 -1.28
N LEU A 76 -6.81 -12.80 -0.79
CA LEU A 76 -6.48 -13.32 0.53
C LEU A 76 -6.63 -12.24 1.62
N LEU A 77 -6.88 -12.67 2.86
CA LEU A 77 -6.90 -11.77 4.01
C LEU A 77 -5.48 -11.41 4.44
N MET A 78 -5.31 -10.16 4.83
CA MET A 78 -4.08 -9.61 5.40
C MET A 78 -4.39 -8.71 6.61
N ALA A 79 -3.40 -8.51 7.48
CA ALA A 79 -3.43 -7.46 8.49
C ALA A 79 -2.73 -6.22 7.94
N VAL A 80 -3.43 -5.09 7.89
CA VAL A 80 -2.88 -3.79 7.46
C VAL A 80 -2.72 -2.89 8.66
N LYS A 81 -1.51 -2.37 8.88
CA LYS A 81 -1.22 -1.38 9.93
C LYS A 81 -1.07 0.01 9.31
N GLU A 82 -1.99 0.90 9.66
CA GLU A 82 -1.92 2.32 9.29
C GLU A 82 -0.98 3.04 10.27
N ILE A 83 0.15 3.56 9.75
CA ILE A 83 1.11 4.34 10.53
C ILE A 83 0.99 5.81 10.13
N ARG A 84 0.65 6.67 11.10
CA ARG A 84 0.49 8.12 10.88
C ARG A 84 1.82 8.84 11.09
N LEU A 85 2.35 9.42 10.03
CA LEU A 85 3.56 10.25 10.08
C LEU A 85 3.17 11.70 10.35
N GLN A 86 2.97 12.04 11.63
CA GLN A 86 2.54 13.39 12.05
C GLN A 86 3.70 14.39 12.11
N ASP A 87 4.89 13.95 12.49
CA ASP A 87 6.10 14.77 12.56
C ASP A 87 7.16 14.23 11.58
N PRO A 88 7.58 15.02 10.57
CA PRO A 88 8.67 14.67 9.65
C PRO A 88 9.96 14.19 10.32
N LYS A 89 10.26 14.69 11.52
CA LYS A 89 11.47 14.34 12.28
C LYS A 89 11.43 12.93 12.86
N LEU A 90 10.23 12.39 13.08
CA LEU A 90 10.05 11.03 13.63
C LEU A 90 10.06 9.96 12.54
N ILE A 91 9.92 10.35 11.27
CA ILE A 91 9.88 9.40 10.14
C ILE A 91 11.12 8.49 10.10
N PRO A 92 12.37 8.96 10.28
CA PRO A 92 13.54 8.08 10.30
C PRO A 92 13.49 7.02 11.41
N THR A 93 13.07 7.42 12.62
CA THR A 93 12.93 6.48 13.75
C THR A 93 11.83 5.46 13.50
N ILE A 94 10.69 5.89 12.94
CA ILE A 94 9.61 4.99 12.55
C ILE A 94 10.07 4.05 11.43
N ALA A 95 10.87 4.55 10.48
CA ALA A 95 11.43 3.75 9.39
C ALA A 95 12.32 2.61 9.88
N GLU A 96 13.15 2.86 10.91
CA GLU A 96 13.96 1.80 11.53
C GLU A 96 13.10 0.70 12.16
N GLN A 97 11.92 1.03 12.68
CA GLN A 97 11.01 0.07 13.32
C GLN A 97 10.16 -0.75 12.34
N ILE A 98 10.09 -0.34 11.08
CA ILE A 98 9.31 -1.02 10.02
C ILE A 98 10.15 -2.08 9.28
N ARG A 99 11.46 -2.16 9.56
CA ARG A 99 12.41 -3.02 8.86
C ARG A 99 12.29 -4.50 9.20
#